data_AF-A0A1I6BLH8-F1
#
_entry.id   AF-A0A1I6BLH8-F1
#
_cell.length_a   1.000
_cell.length_b   1.000
_cell.length_c   1.000
_cell.angle_alpha   90.00
_cell.angle_beta   90.00
_cell.angle_gamma   90.00
#
_symmetry.space_group_name_H-M   'P 1'
#
loop_
_entity.id
_entity.type
_entity.pdbx_description
1 polymer ?
#
loop_
_entity_poly.entity_id
_entity_poly.type
_entity_poly.pdbx_seq_one_letter_code
_entity_poly.pdbx_strand_id
1 'polypeptide(L)'
;MKRIIVTLIIFCMTFSTLSIPRTKAMTITPTEDYVNGVVGFYDEITNVNDSFTESKSIYDENDLIIGQEVTTTNRTVVKDPIMKIVTITITSEIATTIHGQTTIQVNPPEVISFSKYGDFQIQGVRVSDEDLKSPLYTTTSGPKPPTNDVEPPAYIMSLEPKTSAGFTTLATTKLASGGLSWLTHYKETSSSYYTLTAYREPKNFMLDGPKGTPRVKTNVKYGAKVVDFKNLARRVSDARANILAASATLVAAGISALYWWTVIALIGSAGAAGIAAYQIYVNSNTAKADMNEAYNLLR
;
A
#
# COMPACT_ATOMS: atom_id res chain seq x y z
N MET A 1 21.51 -0.30 -33.35
CA MET A 1 20.31 0.57 -33.41
C MET A 1 19.57 0.45 -32.10
N LYS A 2 19.20 1.60 -31.52
CA LYS A 2 18.42 1.77 -30.29
C LYS A 2 17.10 1.02 -30.37
N ARG A 3 16.71 0.30 -29.30
CA ARG A 3 15.33 0.28 -28.77
C ARG A 3 15.37 0.16 -27.26
N ILE A 4 15.21 1.32 -26.64
CA ILE A 4 14.74 1.50 -25.28
C ILE A 4 13.31 0.96 -25.24
N ILE A 5 13.03 -0.03 -24.41
CA ILE A 5 11.66 -0.36 -24.00
C ILE A 5 11.57 0.03 -22.54
N VAL A 6 11.09 1.25 -22.30
CA VAL A 6 10.53 1.65 -21.02
C VAL A 6 9.21 0.89 -20.90
N THR A 7 9.14 -0.07 -20.00
CA THR A 7 7.88 -0.76 -19.69
C THR A 7 6.95 0.22 -18.99
N LEU A 8 5.97 0.67 -19.76
CA LEU A 8 4.83 1.46 -19.34
C LEU A 8 3.98 0.63 -18.37
N ILE A 9 3.75 1.12 -17.15
CA ILE A 9 2.64 0.65 -16.30
C ILE A 9 1.37 1.13 -17.01
N ILE A 10 0.76 0.27 -17.83
CA ILE A 10 -0.55 0.55 -18.43
C ILE A 10 -1.60 0.26 -17.37
N PHE A 11 -1.94 1.31 -16.63
CA PHE A 11 -3.13 1.35 -15.80
C PHE A 11 -4.32 1.68 -16.69
N CYS A 12 -4.89 0.66 -17.35
CA CYS A 12 -6.13 0.83 -18.10
C CYS A 12 -7.33 0.70 -17.13
N MET A 13 -7.60 1.76 -16.37
CA MET A 13 -8.93 1.92 -15.79
C MET A 13 -9.84 2.50 -16.87
N THR A 14 -10.65 1.65 -17.51
CA THR A 14 -11.82 2.12 -18.25
C THR A 14 -12.86 2.59 -17.25
N PHE A 15 -12.77 3.86 -16.85
CA PHE A 15 -13.83 4.50 -16.07
C PHE A 15 -14.99 4.82 -17.01
N SER A 16 -16.11 4.10 -16.86
CA SER A 16 -17.40 4.69 -17.18
C SER A 16 -17.55 5.88 -16.24
N THR A 17 -17.47 7.11 -16.77
CA THR A 17 -17.67 8.35 -16.01
C THR A 17 -19.14 8.47 -15.60
N LEU A 18 -19.61 7.61 -14.70
CA LEU A 18 -20.75 7.95 -13.87
C LEU A 18 -20.25 8.98 -12.87
N SER A 19 -20.80 10.18 -12.98
CA SER A 19 -20.56 11.34 -12.13
C SER A 19 -20.22 10.91 -10.71
N ILE A 20 -18.97 11.08 -10.32
CA ILE A 20 -18.59 11.06 -8.91
C ILE A 20 -19.43 12.18 -8.27
N PRO A 21 -20.37 11.87 -7.36
CA PRO A 21 -21.00 12.93 -6.61
C PRO A 21 -19.85 13.64 -5.92
N ARG A 22 -19.63 14.92 -6.24
CA ARG A 22 -18.74 15.78 -5.46
C ARG A 22 -19.35 15.82 -4.07
N THR A 23 -18.92 14.91 -3.21
CA THR A 23 -19.09 15.03 -1.77
C THR A 23 -18.65 16.44 -1.44
N LYS A 24 -19.52 17.20 -0.78
CA LYS A 24 -19.15 18.52 -0.24
C LYS A 24 -17.84 18.29 0.52
N ALA A 25 -16.78 18.98 0.14
CA ALA A 25 -15.45 18.82 0.73
C ALA A 25 -15.61 18.85 2.26
N MET A 26 -15.50 17.68 2.90
CA MET A 26 -15.73 17.55 4.32
C MET A 26 -14.39 17.80 4.99
N THR A 27 -14.20 19.01 5.50
CA THR A 27 -13.04 19.38 6.31
C THR A 27 -13.26 18.81 7.71
N ILE A 28 -12.83 17.57 7.95
CA ILE A 28 -13.05 16.84 9.20
C ILE A 28 -11.92 17.14 10.19
N THR A 29 -12.26 17.61 11.39
CA THR A 29 -11.31 17.85 12.50
C THR A 29 -11.34 16.65 13.49
N PRO A 30 -10.21 16.24 14.12
CA PRO A 30 -9.97 14.85 14.52
C PRO A 30 -10.80 14.27 15.70
N THR A 31 -11.39 15.09 16.58
CA THR A 31 -11.92 14.57 17.88
C THR A 31 -13.43 14.72 18.10
N GLU A 32 -14.09 15.69 17.48
CA GLU A 32 -15.55 15.88 17.58
C GLU A 32 -16.32 15.34 16.35
N ASP A 33 -15.66 15.07 15.22
CA ASP A 33 -16.32 14.73 13.95
C ASP A 33 -16.33 13.23 13.58
N TYR A 34 -15.82 12.32 14.42
CA TYR A 34 -15.85 10.88 14.11
C TYR A 34 -17.29 10.39 13.89
N VAL A 35 -18.19 10.67 14.83
CA VAL A 35 -19.59 10.24 14.73
C VAL A 35 -20.29 10.95 13.58
N ASN A 36 -20.07 12.25 13.41
CA ASN A 36 -20.66 13.04 12.31
C ASN A 36 -20.21 12.54 10.94
N GLY A 37 -18.93 12.18 10.80
CA GLY A 37 -18.36 11.63 9.58
C GLY A 37 -18.91 10.24 9.27
N VAL A 38 -18.99 9.35 10.25
CA VAL A 38 -19.60 8.02 10.08
C VAL A 38 -21.07 8.13 9.71
N VAL A 39 -21.82 9.03 10.36
CA VAL A 39 -23.22 9.33 10.01
C VAL A 39 -23.33 9.82 8.56
N GLY A 40 -22.45 10.73 8.13
CA GLY A 40 -22.41 11.22 6.76
C GLY A 40 -22.18 10.11 5.74
N PHE A 41 -21.16 9.27 5.95
CA PHE A 41 -20.91 8.11 5.10
C PHE A 41 -22.08 7.13 5.10
N TYR A 42 -22.62 6.80 6.28
CA TYR A 42 -23.77 5.92 6.39
C TYR A 42 -24.93 6.44 5.55
N ASP A 43 -25.25 7.73 5.63
CA ASP A 43 -26.39 8.33 4.93
C ASP A 43 -26.21 8.32 3.40
N GLU A 44 -24.98 8.49 2.90
CA GLU A 44 -24.64 8.46 1.47
C GLU A 44 -24.54 7.04 0.88
N ILE A 45 -24.27 6.02 1.71
CA ILE A 45 -24.14 4.64 1.24
C ILE A 45 -25.46 4.12 0.69
N THR A 46 -25.34 3.42 -0.43
CA THR A 46 -26.40 2.67 -1.10
C THR A 46 -26.00 1.20 -1.20
N ASN A 47 -26.94 0.33 -1.56
CA ASN A 47 -26.60 -1.05 -1.85
C ASN A 47 -25.76 -1.10 -3.13
N VAL A 48 -24.61 -1.76 -3.06
CA VAL A 48 -23.65 -1.88 -4.17
C VAL A 48 -23.35 -3.35 -4.40
N ASN A 49 -23.27 -3.74 -5.66
CA ASN A 49 -22.63 -4.99 -6.06
C ASN A 49 -21.72 -4.66 -7.24
N ASP A 50 -20.42 -4.71 -7.01
CA ASP A 50 -19.43 -4.41 -8.03
C ASP A 50 -18.23 -5.35 -7.96
N SER A 51 -17.45 -5.34 -9.04
CA SER A 51 -16.20 -6.06 -9.13
C SER A 51 -15.12 -5.16 -9.71
N PHE A 52 -13.88 -5.36 -9.30
CA PHE A 52 -12.72 -4.74 -9.90
C PHE A 52 -11.59 -5.74 -9.98
N THR A 53 -10.72 -5.54 -10.95
CA THR A 53 -9.58 -6.42 -11.20
C THR A 53 -8.31 -5.60 -11.21
N GLU A 54 -7.31 -6.06 -10.46
CA GLU A 54 -5.95 -5.54 -10.45
C GLU A 54 -5.02 -6.57 -11.08
N SER A 55 -3.96 -6.11 -11.76
CA SER A 55 -2.96 -7.00 -12.34
C SER A 55 -1.56 -6.53 -11.98
N LYS A 56 -0.72 -7.47 -11.51
CA LYS A 56 0.66 -7.24 -11.09
C LYS A 56 1.58 -8.15 -11.89
N SER A 57 2.64 -7.59 -12.46
CA SER A 57 3.67 -8.39 -13.12
C SER A 57 4.55 -9.11 -12.09
N ILE A 58 4.93 -10.35 -12.39
CA ILE A 58 5.88 -11.14 -11.59
C ILE A 58 7.22 -11.09 -12.29
N TYR A 59 8.26 -10.71 -11.55
CA TYR A 59 9.62 -10.54 -12.04
C TYR A 59 10.54 -11.64 -11.51
N ASP A 60 11.50 -12.06 -12.32
CA ASP A 60 12.61 -12.91 -11.89
C ASP A 60 13.73 -12.08 -11.23
N GLU A 61 14.84 -12.74 -10.92
CA GLU A 61 16.04 -12.14 -10.32
C GLU A 61 16.78 -11.16 -11.24
N ASN A 62 16.45 -11.14 -12.54
CA ASN A 62 17.03 -10.27 -13.56
C ASN A 62 16.08 -9.14 -13.99
N ASP A 63 15.04 -8.87 -13.19
CA ASP A 63 13.97 -7.90 -13.48
C ASP A 63 13.20 -8.20 -14.78
N LEU A 64 13.16 -9.46 -15.20
CA LEU A 64 12.41 -9.90 -16.38
C LEU A 64 11.02 -10.37 -15.98
N ILE A 65 9.99 -9.96 -16.71
CA ILE A 65 8.61 -10.39 -16.44
C ILE A 65 8.46 -11.87 -16.81
N ILE A 66 8.20 -12.71 -15.82
CA ILE A 66 8.01 -14.16 -15.97
C ILE A 66 6.55 -14.59 -15.83
N GLY A 67 5.68 -13.68 -15.39
CA GLY A 67 4.29 -13.98 -15.13
C GLY A 67 3.46 -12.77 -14.74
N GLN A 68 2.21 -13.04 -14.38
CA GLN A 68 1.25 -12.05 -13.92
C GLN A 68 0.39 -12.64 -12.82
N GLU A 69 0.11 -11.85 -11.79
CA GLU A 69 -0.90 -12.10 -10.78
C GLU A 69 -2.09 -11.17 -11.07
N VAL A 70 -3.28 -11.74 -11.23
CA VAL A 70 -4.52 -11.01 -11.44
C VAL A 70 -5.40 -11.22 -10.23
N THR A 71 -5.75 -10.14 -9.52
CA THR A 71 -6.66 -10.19 -8.38
C THR A 71 -8.01 -9.62 -8.79
N THR A 72 -9.05 -10.44 -8.79
CA THR A 72 -10.43 -10.01 -8.98
C THR A 72 -11.11 -9.95 -7.63
N THR A 73 -11.58 -8.77 -7.24
CA THR A 73 -12.33 -8.57 -6.02
C THR A 73 -13.77 -8.25 -6.35
N ASN A 74 -14.70 -8.98 -5.74
CA ASN A 74 -16.12 -8.64 -5.75
C ASN A 74 -16.50 -8.06 -4.39
N ARG A 75 -17.23 -6.96 -4.41
CA ARG A 75 -17.71 -6.27 -3.23
C ARG A 75 -19.23 -6.18 -3.28
N THR A 76 -19.86 -6.57 -2.18
CA THR A 76 -21.29 -6.42 -1.95
C THR A 76 -21.49 -5.56 -0.72
N VAL A 77 -22.19 -4.44 -0.88
CA VAL A 77 -22.56 -3.53 0.21
C VAL A 77 -24.06 -3.62 0.42
N VAL A 78 -24.46 -3.93 1.65
CA VAL A 78 -25.86 -4.00 2.09
C VAL A 78 -26.06 -3.02 3.24
N LYS A 79 -26.91 -2.03 3.02
CA LYS A 79 -27.35 -1.09 4.05
C LYS A 79 -28.68 -1.55 4.64
N ASP A 80 -28.68 -1.84 5.94
CA ASP A 80 -29.88 -2.14 6.71
C ASP A 80 -30.39 -0.85 7.37
N PRO A 81 -31.49 -0.26 6.85
CA PRO A 81 -32.03 0.98 7.38
C PRO A 81 -32.74 0.81 8.74
N ILE A 82 -33.09 -0.42 9.13
CA ILE A 82 -33.77 -0.72 10.39
C ILE A 82 -32.71 -0.82 11.49
N MET A 83 -31.71 -1.68 11.27
CA MET A 83 -30.61 -1.91 12.21
C MET A 83 -29.60 -0.77 12.24
N LYS A 84 -29.65 0.14 11.24
CA LYS A 84 -28.67 1.21 11.04
C LYS A 84 -27.26 0.68 10.86
N ILE A 85 -27.12 -0.43 10.13
CA ILE A 85 -25.85 -1.11 9.89
C ILE A 85 -25.58 -1.16 8.39
N VAL A 86 -24.34 -0.92 8.00
CA VAL A 86 -23.82 -1.26 6.68
C VAL A 86 -22.98 -2.52 6.82
N THR A 87 -23.26 -3.52 6.00
CA THR A 87 -22.45 -4.74 5.87
C THR A 87 -21.80 -4.75 4.50
N ILE A 88 -20.49 -4.98 4.47
CA ILE A 88 -19.66 -5.05 3.29
C ILE A 88 -19.09 -6.46 3.27
N THR A 89 -19.40 -7.21 2.22
CA THR A 89 -18.81 -8.51 1.94
C THR A 89 -17.85 -8.37 0.77
N ILE A 90 -16.61 -8.77 0.99
CA ILE A 90 -15.54 -8.75 -0.01
C ILE A 90 -15.16 -10.20 -0.27
N THR A 91 -15.13 -10.58 -1.53
CA THR A 91 -14.52 -11.84 -1.97
C THR A 91 -13.39 -11.52 -2.93
N SER A 92 -12.29 -12.26 -2.85
CA SER A 92 -11.17 -12.08 -3.77
C SER A 92 -10.73 -13.41 -4.35
N GLU A 93 -10.46 -13.38 -5.64
CA GLU A 93 -9.85 -14.47 -6.40
C GLU A 93 -8.52 -13.96 -6.95
N ILE A 94 -7.46 -14.77 -6.77
CA ILE A 94 -6.13 -14.47 -7.26
C ILE A 94 -5.78 -15.54 -8.30
N ALA A 95 -5.61 -15.12 -9.55
CA ALA A 95 -5.12 -15.94 -10.64
C ALA A 95 -3.66 -15.61 -10.92
N THR A 96 -2.76 -16.55 -10.63
CA THR A 96 -1.32 -16.41 -10.83
C THR A 96 -0.90 -17.21 -12.04
N THR A 97 -0.41 -16.55 -13.09
CA THR A 97 0.09 -17.18 -14.31
C THR A 97 1.61 -17.03 -14.40
N ILE A 98 2.33 -18.14 -14.38
CA ILE A 98 3.80 -18.18 -14.54
C ILE A 98 4.13 -19.17 -15.65
N HIS A 99 4.91 -18.74 -16.65
CA HIS A 99 5.28 -19.58 -17.81
C HIS A 99 4.08 -20.27 -18.49
N GLY A 100 2.93 -19.59 -18.54
CA GLY A 100 1.69 -20.10 -19.15
C GLY A 100 0.89 -21.09 -18.29
N GLN A 101 1.34 -21.40 -17.07
CA GLN A 101 0.57 -22.17 -16.10
C GLN A 101 -0.15 -21.24 -15.14
N THR A 102 -1.47 -21.41 -15.00
CA THR A 102 -2.32 -20.59 -14.13
C THR A 102 -2.76 -21.38 -12.90
N THR A 103 -2.55 -20.80 -11.72
CA THR A 103 -3.09 -21.28 -10.45
C THR A 103 -4.12 -20.28 -9.94
N ILE A 104 -5.25 -20.77 -9.45
CA ILE A 104 -6.33 -19.94 -8.90
C ILE A 104 -6.42 -20.18 -7.40
N GLN A 105 -6.41 -19.10 -6.63
CA GLN A 105 -6.66 -19.09 -5.19
C GLN A 105 -7.90 -18.25 -4.90
N VAL A 106 -8.89 -18.87 -4.27
CA VAL A 106 -10.09 -18.17 -3.78
C VAL A 106 -9.90 -17.92 -2.29
N ASN A 107 -9.91 -16.65 -1.89
CA ASN A 107 -9.82 -16.28 -0.48
C ASN A 107 -11.20 -16.37 0.18
N PRO A 108 -11.25 -16.74 1.47
CA PRO A 108 -12.50 -16.73 2.21
C PRO A 108 -13.10 -15.31 2.22
N PRO A 109 -14.44 -15.18 2.23
CA PRO A 109 -15.09 -13.88 2.28
C PRO A 109 -14.65 -13.08 3.50
N GLU A 110 -14.40 -11.79 3.27
CA GLU A 110 -14.16 -10.82 4.31
C GLU A 110 -15.41 -9.99 4.56
N VAL A 111 -15.87 -10.00 5.82
CA VAL A 111 -17.05 -9.25 6.23
C VAL A 111 -16.61 -8.09 7.10
N ILE A 112 -16.90 -6.88 6.63
CA ILE A 112 -16.73 -5.64 7.37
C ILE A 112 -18.12 -5.08 7.62
N SER A 113 -18.39 -4.63 8.84
CA SER A 113 -19.65 -3.94 9.12
C SER A 113 -19.44 -2.73 9.97
N PHE A 114 -20.26 -1.70 9.78
CA PHE A 114 -20.29 -0.58 10.70
C PHE A 114 -21.70 -0.04 10.95
N SER A 115 -21.94 0.42 12.17
CA SER A 115 -23.18 1.08 12.54
C SER A 115 -23.15 2.56 12.19
N LYS A 116 -24.32 3.16 12.00
CA LYS A 116 -24.49 4.62 11.89
C LYS A 116 -23.88 5.37 13.08
N TYR A 117 -23.71 4.70 14.23
CA TYR A 117 -23.23 5.26 15.48
C TYR A 117 -21.73 5.05 15.71
N GLY A 118 -21.01 4.46 14.74
CA GLY A 118 -19.55 4.33 14.81
C GLY A 118 -19.07 3.05 15.49
N ASP A 119 -19.86 1.98 15.53
CA ASP A 119 -19.37 0.65 15.88
C ASP A 119 -18.83 -0.02 14.62
N PHE A 120 -17.54 -0.32 14.58
CA PHE A 120 -16.91 -1.03 13.46
C PHE A 120 -16.58 -2.46 13.85
N GLN A 121 -16.84 -3.41 12.96
CA GLN A 121 -16.47 -4.80 13.11
C GLN A 121 -15.82 -5.32 11.83
N ILE A 122 -14.79 -6.15 11.99
CA ILE A 122 -14.13 -6.89 10.91
C ILE A 122 -14.19 -8.37 11.33
N GLN A 123 -14.75 -9.21 10.47
CA GLN A 123 -14.98 -10.63 10.75
C GLN A 123 -15.75 -10.85 12.06
N GLY A 124 -16.72 -9.98 12.36
CA GLY A 124 -17.50 -10.01 13.61
C GLY A 124 -16.74 -9.57 14.86
N VAL A 125 -15.47 -9.16 14.75
CA VAL A 125 -14.66 -8.63 15.85
C VAL A 125 -14.69 -7.11 15.84
N ARG A 126 -15.07 -6.50 16.96
CA ARG A 126 -15.09 -5.04 17.12
C ARG A 126 -13.68 -4.47 16.97
N VAL A 127 -13.53 -3.43 16.13
CA VAL A 127 -12.30 -2.65 15.97
C VAL A 127 -12.15 -1.71 17.16
N SER A 128 -10.94 -1.59 17.72
CA SER A 128 -10.72 -0.73 18.88
C SER A 128 -10.80 0.76 18.50
N ASP A 129 -11.27 1.59 19.45
CA ASP A 129 -11.34 3.04 19.27
C ASP A 129 -9.97 3.68 18.97
N GLU A 130 -8.90 3.14 19.59
CA GLU A 130 -7.51 3.57 19.37
C GLU A 130 -7.09 3.36 17.91
N ASP A 131 -7.41 2.18 17.36
CA ASP A 131 -7.12 1.85 15.97
C ASP A 131 -7.92 2.74 15.01
N LEU A 132 -9.19 3.00 15.32
CA LEU A 132 -10.07 3.85 14.50
C LEU A 132 -9.61 5.30 14.48
N LYS A 133 -9.25 5.86 15.63
CA LYS A 133 -8.95 7.30 15.81
C LYS A 133 -7.49 7.66 15.54
N SER A 134 -6.64 6.68 15.26
CA SER A 134 -5.24 6.93 14.90
C SER A 134 -5.16 7.76 13.60
N PRO A 135 -4.63 9.01 13.65
CA PRO A 135 -4.52 9.86 12.46
C PRO A 135 -3.58 9.22 11.43
N LEU A 136 -4.03 9.12 10.18
CA LEU A 136 -3.23 8.55 9.10
C LEU A 136 -2.36 9.59 8.39
N TYR A 137 -2.72 10.86 8.49
CA TYR A 137 -1.91 12.01 8.10
C TYR A 137 -2.11 13.13 9.12
N THR A 138 -1.03 13.61 9.74
CA THR A 138 -0.97 14.98 10.24
C THR A 138 -0.34 15.80 9.12
N THR A 139 -1.10 16.69 8.47
CA THR A 139 -0.53 17.71 7.58
C THR A 139 0.22 18.75 8.41
N THR A 140 1.31 18.35 9.07
CA THR A 140 2.35 19.20 9.64
C THR A 140 3.54 18.29 9.98
N SER A 141 4.66 18.50 9.28
CA SER A 141 5.95 17.82 9.44
C SER A 141 5.94 16.30 9.27
N GLY A 142 6.34 15.85 8.07
CA GLY A 142 7.06 14.58 7.99
C GLY A 142 8.26 14.63 8.95
N PRO A 143 8.75 13.48 9.46
CA PRO A 143 10.00 13.48 10.23
C PRO A 143 11.07 14.19 9.39
N LYS A 144 11.64 15.26 9.94
CA LYS A 144 12.81 15.91 9.35
C LYS A 144 13.82 14.78 9.09
N PRO A 145 14.30 14.60 7.84
CA PRO A 145 15.40 13.67 7.62
C PRO A 145 16.51 14.06 8.58
N PRO A 146 17.22 13.11 9.20
CA PRO A 146 18.31 13.44 10.10
C PRO A 146 19.22 14.43 9.38
N THR A 147 19.31 15.64 9.92
CA THR A 147 20.27 16.66 9.50
C THR A 147 21.64 16.12 9.89
N ASN A 148 22.21 15.35 8.97
CA ASN A 148 23.66 15.27 8.88
C ASN A 148 24.07 16.52 8.12
N ASP A 149 24.70 17.45 8.82
CA ASP A 149 25.34 18.65 8.30
C ASP A 149 26.50 18.27 7.37
N VAL A 150 26.17 17.72 6.20
CA VAL A 150 27.06 17.61 5.06
C VAL A 150 26.25 18.05 3.86
N GLU A 151 26.46 19.32 3.47
CA GLU A 151 25.99 19.90 2.22
C GLU A 151 26.22 18.91 1.06
N PRO A 152 25.18 18.43 0.37
CA PRO A 152 25.37 17.79 -0.92
C PRO A 152 25.71 18.90 -1.94
N PRO A 153 26.78 18.76 -2.75
CA PRO A 153 27.11 19.76 -3.74
C PRO A 153 25.98 19.92 -4.74
N ALA A 154 25.64 21.18 -5.03
CA ALA A 154 24.60 21.58 -5.97
C ALA A 154 24.77 20.91 -7.34
N TYR A 155 23.79 20.10 -7.74
CA TYR A 155 23.68 19.64 -9.12
C TYR A 155 22.94 20.70 -9.94
N ILE A 156 23.71 21.52 -10.66
CA ILE A 156 23.21 22.36 -11.75
C ILE A 156 22.88 21.42 -12.92
N MET A 157 21.60 21.24 -13.24
CA MET A 157 21.20 20.67 -14.54
C MET A 157 21.47 21.70 -15.63
N SER A 158 22.67 21.63 -16.24
CA SER A 158 22.93 22.27 -17.52
C SER A 158 22.56 21.30 -18.64
N LEU A 159 21.53 21.68 -19.41
CA LEU A 159 21.15 20.99 -20.64
C LEU A 159 21.99 21.54 -21.79
N GLU A 160 23.06 20.85 -22.16
CA GLU A 160 23.64 21.00 -23.50
C GLU A 160 23.95 19.62 -24.11
N PRO A 161 23.65 19.41 -25.41
CA PRO A 161 23.97 18.17 -26.09
C PRO A 161 25.33 18.29 -26.80
N LYS A 162 26.27 17.35 -26.59
CA LYS A 162 27.29 16.99 -27.60
C LYS A 162 28.13 15.75 -27.25
N THR A 163 28.06 14.79 -28.18
CA THR A 163 29.14 13.94 -28.75
C THR A 163 30.13 13.17 -27.86
N SER A 164 30.00 11.83 -27.92
CA SER A 164 31.05 10.81 -28.12
C SER A 164 32.52 11.15 -27.83
N ALA A 165 33.06 10.59 -26.74
CA ALA A 165 34.39 9.96 -26.70
C ALA A 165 34.48 9.05 -25.44
N GLY A 166 35.19 7.93 -25.58
CA GLY A 166 35.20 6.83 -24.61
C GLY A 166 35.61 7.21 -23.19
N PHE A 167 34.95 6.57 -22.23
CA PHE A 167 35.36 6.57 -20.84
C PHE A 167 35.13 5.16 -20.29
N THR A 168 36.23 4.52 -19.86
CA THR A 168 36.22 3.28 -19.08
C THR A 168 35.30 3.45 -17.88
N THR A 169 34.17 2.74 -17.89
CA THR A 169 33.31 2.59 -16.71
C THR A 169 34.09 1.85 -15.64
N LEU A 170 34.65 2.59 -14.68
CA LEU A 170 34.84 2.10 -13.32
C LEU A 170 33.45 1.71 -12.82
N ALA A 171 33.11 0.43 -12.94
CA ALA A 171 31.96 -0.15 -12.29
C ALA A 171 32.18 -0.06 -10.78
N THR A 172 31.78 1.06 -10.17
CA THR A 172 31.46 1.07 -8.74
C THR A 172 30.31 0.09 -8.59
N THR A 173 30.60 -1.14 -8.18
CA THR A 173 29.58 -2.12 -7.77
C THR A 173 28.84 -1.50 -6.59
N LYS A 174 27.77 -0.77 -6.87
CA LYS A 174 26.90 -0.20 -5.86
C LYS A 174 26.30 -1.38 -5.11
N LEU A 175 26.77 -1.60 -3.88
CA LEU A 175 26.26 -2.63 -2.98
C LEU A 175 24.72 -2.53 -2.92
N ALA A 176 24.03 -3.67 -3.07
CA ALA A 176 22.58 -3.70 -3.20
C ALA A 176 21.90 -3.30 -1.88
N SER A 177 20.95 -2.36 -1.94
CA SER A 177 20.09 -1.98 -0.81
C SER A 177 18.67 -1.78 -1.29
N GLY A 178 17.69 -2.11 -0.46
CA GLY A 178 16.27 -1.97 -0.81
C GLY A 178 15.32 -2.11 0.37
N GLY A 179 14.03 -1.91 0.09
CA GLY A 179 12.98 -1.82 1.10
C GLY A 179 12.86 -0.44 1.74
N LEU A 180 11.98 -0.34 2.73
CA LEU A 180 11.72 0.90 3.47
C LEU A 180 12.52 0.88 4.77
N SER A 181 13.47 1.81 4.93
CA SER A 181 14.42 1.81 6.05
C SER A 181 13.74 1.82 7.42
N TRP A 182 12.56 2.42 7.48
CA TRP A 182 11.73 2.54 8.67
C TRP A 182 10.70 1.40 8.86
N LEU A 183 10.69 0.35 8.03
CA LEU A 183 9.80 -0.83 8.18
C LEU A 183 10.54 -2.15 7.98
N THR A 184 11.07 -2.39 6.79
CA THR A 184 11.75 -3.63 6.40
C THR A 184 12.76 -3.27 5.32
N HIS A 185 14.04 -3.41 5.63
CA HIS A 185 15.11 -3.03 4.71
C HIS A 185 16.31 -3.95 4.79
N TYR A 186 17.06 -4.01 3.69
CA TYR A 186 18.33 -4.71 3.62
C TYR A 186 19.40 -3.80 3.01
N LYS A 187 20.64 -4.04 3.42
CA LYS A 187 21.83 -3.39 2.88
C LYS A 187 22.93 -4.42 2.73
N GLU A 188 23.43 -4.59 1.51
CA GLU A 188 24.63 -5.36 1.25
C GLU A 188 25.84 -4.64 1.84
N THR A 189 26.64 -5.36 2.63
CA THR A 189 27.81 -4.82 3.34
C THR A 189 29.11 -5.21 2.66
N SER A 190 29.14 -6.36 1.99
CA SER A 190 30.25 -6.84 1.16
C SER A 190 29.72 -7.88 0.19
N SER A 191 30.55 -8.33 -0.76
CA SER A 191 30.17 -9.37 -1.73
C SER A 191 29.55 -10.57 -1.01
N SER A 192 28.25 -10.80 -1.26
CA SER A 192 27.45 -11.87 -0.65
C SER A 192 27.13 -11.75 0.85
N TYR A 193 27.28 -10.59 1.49
CA TYR A 193 26.88 -10.38 2.89
C TYR A 193 25.96 -9.18 3.07
N TYR A 194 24.97 -9.35 3.94
CA TYR A 194 23.88 -8.40 4.14
C TYR A 194 23.68 -8.07 5.61
N THR A 195 23.26 -6.83 5.84
CA THR A 195 22.57 -6.40 7.04
C THR A 195 21.07 -6.34 6.74
N LEU A 196 20.29 -7.07 7.54
CA LEU A 196 18.84 -7.17 7.42
C LEU A 196 18.20 -6.53 8.66
N THR A 197 17.22 -5.67 8.45
CA THR A 197 16.51 -4.97 9.52
C THR A 197 15.01 -5.03 9.28
N ALA A 198 14.26 -5.53 10.26
CA ALA A 198 12.81 -5.56 10.21
C ALA A 198 12.20 -5.06 11.51
N TYR A 199 11.14 -4.28 11.39
CA TYR A 199 10.21 -3.95 12.47
C TYR A 199 9.03 -4.91 12.43
N ARG A 200 8.46 -5.21 13.59
CA ARG A 200 7.37 -6.19 13.70
C ARG A 200 6.07 -5.67 13.09
N GLU A 201 5.80 -4.38 13.28
CA GLU A 201 4.56 -3.73 12.86
C GLU A 201 4.82 -2.26 12.50
N PRO A 202 4.01 -1.67 11.62
CA PRO A 202 4.05 -0.24 11.33
C PRO A 202 3.42 0.57 12.47
N LYS A 203 3.68 1.88 12.50
CA LYS A 203 3.06 2.82 13.43
C LYS A 203 1.58 3.03 13.16
N ASN A 204 1.17 3.00 11.90
CA ASN A 204 -0.20 3.27 11.48
C ASN A 204 -0.58 2.44 10.26
N PHE A 205 -1.84 2.58 9.87
CA PHE A 205 -2.42 1.89 8.74
C PHE A 205 -1.76 2.25 7.40
N MET A 206 -1.23 3.46 7.25
CA MET A 206 -0.61 3.90 6.00
C MET A 206 0.85 3.45 5.85
N LEU A 207 1.36 2.66 6.81
CA LEU A 207 2.75 2.21 6.86
C LEU A 207 3.74 3.38 7.03
N ASP A 208 3.29 4.47 7.67
CA ASP A 208 4.10 5.66 7.92
C ASP A 208 4.83 5.56 9.26
N GLY A 209 6.00 4.91 9.20
CA GLY A 209 6.92 4.74 10.31
C GLY A 209 6.79 3.39 11.02
N PRO A 210 7.78 3.02 11.84
CA PRO A 210 7.78 1.76 12.56
C PRO A 210 7.08 1.86 13.90
N LYS A 211 6.68 0.71 14.44
CA LYS A 211 6.32 0.55 15.84
C LYS A 211 7.19 -0.51 16.51
N GLY A 212 7.68 -0.18 17.70
CA GLY A 212 8.55 -1.03 18.51
C GLY A 212 10.02 -1.07 18.04
N THR A 213 10.78 -2.00 18.61
CA THR A 213 12.22 -2.17 18.35
C THR A 213 12.45 -3.08 17.15
N PRO A 214 13.33 -2.71 16.21
CA PRO A 214 13.65 -3.57 15.08
C PRO A 214 14.52 -4.76 15.52
N ARG A 215 14.39 -5.87 14.78
CA ARG A 215 15.42 -6.90 14.75
C ARG A 215 16.42 -6.57 13.67
N VAL A 216 17.70 -6.70 14.01
CA VAL A 216 18.81 -6.47 13.09
C VAL A 216 19.70 -7.71 13.10
N LYS A 217 19.99 -8.25 11.92
CA LYS A 217 21.04 -9.27 11.74
C LYS A 217 22.07 -8.74 10.75
N THR A 218 23.32 -8.69 11.18
CA THR A 218 24.47 -8.27 10.37
C THR A 218 25.25 -9.47 9.87
N ASN A 219 26.07 -9.27 8.83
CA ASN A 219 26.93 -10.31 8.25
C ASN A 219 26.17 -11.58 7.84
N VAL A 220 24.93 -11.43 7.36
CA VAL A 220 24.13 -12.54 6.86
C VAL A 220 24.60 -12.90 5.47
N LYS A 221 25.19 -14.09 5.31
CA LYS A 221 25.61 -14.59 4.00
C LYS A 221 24.41 -14.77 3.08
N TYR A 222 24.57 -14.44 1.80
CA TYR A 222 23.57 -14.65 0.76
C TYR A 222 23.14 -16.11 0.70
N GLY A 223 21.84 -16.32 0.52
CA GLY A 223 21.17 -17.61 0.51
C GLY A 223 19.65 -17.42 0.60
N ALA A 224 18.89 -18.52 0.69
CA ALA A 224 17.43 -18.53 0.69
C ALA A 224 16.83 -17.49 1.65
N LYS A 225 17.32 -17.44 2.89
CA LYS A 225 16.87 -16.47 3.90
C LYS A 225 17.00 -15.00 3.47
N VAL A 226 18.10 -14.65 2.79
CA VAL A 226 18.30 -13.28 2.29
C VAL A 226 17.38 -13.01 1.11
N VAL A 227 17.16 -13.99 0.23
CA VAL A 227 16.24 -13.88 -0.91
C VAL A 227 14.81 -13.66 -0.42
N ASP A 228 14.32 -14.49 0.50
CA ASP A 228 12.98 -14.36 1.09
C ASP A 228 12.81 -13.00 1.76
N PHE A 229 13.81 -12.57 2.54
CA PHE A 229 13.80 -11.26 3.18
C PHE A 229 13.75 -10.11 2.18
N LYS A 230 14.53 -10.17 1.09
CA LYS A 230 14.51 -9.15 0.02
C LYS A 230 13.13 -9.09 -0.64
N ASN A 231 12.48 -10.24 -0.87
CA ASN A 231 11.14 -10.30 -1.42
C ASN A 231 10.10 -9.66 -0.51
N LEU A 232 10.11 -9.97 0.79
CA LEU A 232 9.24 -9.35 1.78
C LEU A 232 9.47 -7.82 1.86
N ALA A 233 10.73 -7.38 1.86
CA ALA A 233 11.07 -5.95 1.87
C ALA A 233 10.53 -5.21 0.63
N ARG A 234 10.60 -5.84 -0.55
CA ARG A 234 10.04 -5.31 -1.80
C ARG A 234 8.52 -5.22 -1.73
N ARG A 235 7.84 -6.29 -1.28
CA ARG A 235 6.36 -6.29 -1.13
C ARG A 235 5.86 -5.19 -0.20
N VAL A 236 6.54 -4.98 0.93
CA VAL A 236 6.22 -3.87 1.86
C VAL A 236 6.39 -2.51 1.20
N SER A 237 7.46 -2.32 0.41
CA SER A 237 7.69 -1.09 -0.34
C SER A 237 6.62 -0.84 -1.41
N ASP A 238 6.27 -1.86 -2.18
CA ASP A 238 5.25 -1.78 -3.23
C ASP A 238 3.87 -1.49 -2.63
N ALA A 239 3.54 -2.15 -1.51
CA ALA A 239 2.31 -1.88 -0.78
C ALA A 239 2.21 -0.41 -0.33
N ARG A 240 3.30 0.18 0.19
CA ARG A 240 3.31 1.62 0.55
C ARG A 240 3.07 2.50 -0.68
N ALA A 241 3.70 2.19 -1.81
CA ALA A 241 3.53 2.94 -3.05
C ALA A 241 2.07 2.89 -3.54
N ASN A 242 1.44 1.71 -3.49
CA ASN A 242 0.04 1.53 -3.84
C ASN A 242 -0.90 2.28 -2.90
N ILE A 243 -0.60 2.30 -1.60
CA ILE A 243 -1.35 3.11 -0.62
C ILE A 243 -1.25 4.60 -0.97
N LEU A 244 -0.09 5.11 -1.39
CA LEU A 244 0.05 6.51 -1.80
C LEU A 244 -0.79 6.82 -3.04
N ALA A 245 -0.76 5.95 -4.05
CA ALA A 245 -1.53 6.14 -5.28
C ALA A 245 -3.04 6.11 -5.02
N ALA A 246 -3.52 5.17 -4.21
CA ALA A 246 -4.92 5.10 -3.81
C ALA A 246 -5.32 6.30 -2.94
N SER A 247 -4.46 6.76 -2.02
CA SER A 247 -4.70 7.95 -1.22
C SER A 247 -4.83 9.21 -2.08
N ALA A 248 -4.01 9.35 -3.13
CA ALA A 248 -4.12 10.45 -4.09
C ALA A 248 -5.49 10.44 -4.82
N THR A 249 -6.03 9.26 -5.11
CA THR A 249 -7.38 9.10 -5.69
C THR A 249 -8.46 9.57 -4.73
N LEU A 250 -8.36 9.26 -3.44
CA LEU A 250 -9.31 9.74 -2.42
C LEU A 250 -9.23 11.27 -2.24
N VAL A 251 -8.03 11.83 -2.23
CA VAL A 251 -7.83 13.28 -2.16
C VAL A 251 -8.43 13.97 -3.39
N ALA A 252 -8.23 13.42 -4.59
CA ALA A 252 -8.85 13.93 -5.81
C ALA A 252 -10.39 13.84 -5.79
N ALA A 253 -10.96 12.90 -5.04
CA ALA A 253 -12.38 12.79 -4.78
C ALA A 253 -12.90 13.76 -3.70
N GLY A 254 -12.05 14.64 -3.15
CA GLY A 254 -12.44 15.65 -2.17
C GLY A 254 -12.33 15.22 -0.71
N ILE A 255 -11.69 14.07 -0.43
CA ILE A 255 -11.52 13.53 0.92
C ILE A 255 -10.18 14.04 1.47
N SER A 256 -10.23 15.08 2.28
CA SER A 256 -9.03 15.79 2.75
C SER A 256 -8.35 15.17 3.96
N ALA A 257 -9.08 14.39 4.76
CA ALA A 257 -8.54 13.74 5.95
C ALA A 257 -8.77 12.23 5.88
N LEU A 258 -7.67 11.48 5.83
CA LEU A 258 -7.69 10.03 5.87
C LEU A 258 -7.42 9.60 7.32
N TYR A 259 -8.40 8.93 7.91
CA TYR A 259 -8.30 8.17 9.15
C TYR A 259 -8.58 6.70 8.86
N TRP A 260 -8.29 5.81 9.80
CA TRP A 260 -8.61 4.40 9.59
C TRP A 260 -10.10 4.19 9.38
N TRP A 261 -10.92 4.84 10.22
CA TRP A 261 -12.36 4.78 10.10
C TRP A 261 -12.89 5.35 8.78
N THR A 262 -12.26 6.41 8.22
CA THR A 262 -12.68 6.94 6.92
C THR A 262 -12.42 5.92 5.82
N VAL A 263 -11.26 5.24 5.85
CA VAL A 263 -10.96 4.19 4.87
C VAL A 263 -12.00 3.09 4.98
N ILE A 264 -12.29 2.57 6.18
CA ILE A 264 -13.29 1.51 6.33
C ILE A 264 -14.69 1.96 5.85
N ALA A 265 -15.14 3.16 6.25
CA ALA A 265 -16.44 3.67 5.83
C ALA A 265 -16.53 3.85 4.31
N LEU A 266 -15.45 4.34 3.68
CA LEU A 266 -15.36 4.52 2.23
C LEU A 266 -15.38 3.21 1.46
N ILE A 267 -14.94 2.07 2.04
CA ILE A 267 -15.12 0.76 1.40
C ILE A 267 -16.61 0.49 1.14
N GLY A 268 -17.54 1.05 1.91
CA GLY A 268 -18.98 0.96 1.64
C GLY A 268 -19.47 1.85 0.49
N SER A 269 -18.67 2.82 0.05
CA SER A 269 -19.05 3.80 -0.97
C SER A 269 -18.93 3.24 -2.39
N ALA A 270 -19.83 3.62 -3.29
CA ALA A 270 -19.76 3.22 -4.69
C ALA A 270 -18.60 3.90 -5.44
N GLY A 271 -18.17 3.30 -6.56
CA GLY A 271 -17.24 3.93 -7.51
C GLY A 271 -15.78 3.99 -7.03
N ALA A 272 -15.03 4.94 -7.63
CA ALA A 272 -13.57 5.02 -7.49
C ALA A 272 -13.09 5.21 -6.05
N ALA A 273 -13.85 5.95 -5.23
CA ALA A 273 -13.50 6.17 -3.82
C ALA A 273 -13.53 4.86 -3.01
N GLY A 274 -14.54 4.01 -3.22
CA GLY A 274 -14.62 2.73 -2.54
C GLY A 274 -13.57 1.73 -2.98
N ILE A 275 -13.22 1.72 -4.27
CA ILE A 275 -12.13 0.90 -4.80
C ILE A 275 -10.79 1.34 -4.20
N ALA A 276 -10.50 2.65 -4.21
CA ALA A 276 -9.26 3.18 -3.63
C ALA A 276 -9.16 2.90 -2.12
N ALA A 277 -10.27 3.05 -1.38
CA ALA A 277 -10.32 2.71 0.04
C ALA A 277 -10.03 1.23 0.29
N TYR A 278 -10.60 0.33 -0.52
CA TYR A 278 -10.28 -1.10 -0.45
C TYR A 278 -8.81 -1.39 -0.77
N GLN A 279 -8.24 -0.74 -1.77
CA GLN A 279 -6.82 -0.92 -2.10
C GLN A 279 -5.92 -0.51 -0.95
N ILE A 280 -6.22 0.61 -0.28
CA ILE A 280 -5.51 1.02 0.94
C ILE A 280 -5.66 -0.07 2.01
N TYR A 281 -6.88 -0.57 2.20
CA TYR A 281 -7.22 -1.62 3.16
C TYR A 281 -6.35 -2.88 2.98
N VAL A 282 -6.37 -3.47 1.78
CA VAL A 282 -5.64 -4.71 1.49
C VAL A 282 -4.14 -4.51 1.54
N ASN A 283 -3.60 -3.47 0.89
CA ASN A 283 -2.16 -3.26 0.84
C ASN A 283 -1.57 -3.08 2.25
N SER A 284 -2.28 -2.39 3.14
CA SER A 284 -1.84 -2.24 4.53
C SER A 284 -1.82 -3.58 5.27
N ASN A 285 -2.88 -4.38 5.17
CA ASN A 285 -2.97 -5.67 5.87
C ASN A 285 -1.95 -6.68 5.33
N THR A 286 -1.76 -6.75 4.01
CA THR A 286 -0.72 -7.57 3.39
C THR A 286 0.67 -7.14 3.84
N ALA A 287 0.98 -5.85 3.82
CA ALA A 287 2.28 -5.35 4.27
C ALA A 287 2.54 -5.64 5.75
N LYS A 288 1.53 -5.54 6.63
CA LYS A 288 1.67 -5.92 8.04
C LYS A 288 2.02 -7.39 8.21
N ALA A 289 1.41 -8.28 7.42
CA ALA A 289 1.75 -9.70 7.41
C ALA A 289 3.20 -9.92 6.95
N ASP A 290 3.60 -9.29 5.84
CA ASP A 290 4.96 -9.38 5.29
C ASP A 290 6.02 -8.83 6.26
N MET A 291 5.74 -7.71 6.95
CA MET A 291 6.61 -7.16 7.99
C MET A 291 6.79 -8.14 9.15
N ASN A 292 5.70 -8.75 9.63
CA ASN A 292 5.76 -9.70 10.73
C ASN A 292 6.52 -10.98 10.31
N GLU A 293 6.35 -11.45 9.08
CA GLU A 293 7.12 -12.57 8.53
C GLU A 293 8.61 -12.22 8.44
N ALA A 294 8.96 -11.06 7.90
CA ALA A 294 10.35 -10.59 7.82
C ALA A 294 10.98 -10.47 9.22
N TYR A 295 10.23 -9.96 10.19
CA TYR A 295 10.66 -9.88 11.59
C TYR A 295 10.91 -11.27 12.21
N ASN A 296 10.08 -12.25 11.89
CA ASN A 296 10.22 -13.63 12.35
C ASN A 296 11.36 -14.36 11.67
N LEU A 297 11.65 -14.09 10.39
CA LEU A 297 12.85 -14.58 9.72
C LEU A 297 14.12 -14.15 10.46
N LEU A 298 14.14 -12.97 11.07
CA LEU A 298 15.30 -12.49 11.84
C LEU A 298 15.40 -13.09 13.24
N ARG A 299 14.52 -14.01 13.65
CA ARG A 299 14.73 -14.81 14.87
C ARG A 299 15.98 -15.68 14.73
#